data_AF-A0A2E7WDS3-F1
#
_entry.id   AF-A0A2E7WDS3-F1
#
_cell.length_a   1.000
_cell.length_b   1.000
_cell.length_c   1.000
_cell.angle_alpha   90.00
_cell.angle_beta   90.00
_cell.angle_gamma   90.00
#
_symmetry.space_group_name_H-M   'P 1'
#
loop_
_entity.id
_entity.type
_entity.pdbx_description
1 polymer ?
#
loop_
_entity_poly.entity_id
_entity_poly.type
_entity_poly.pdbx_seq_one_letter_code
_entity_poly.pdbx_strand_id
1 'polypeptide(L)' 'VGTRTTVGVPVTVRDNIVDMKLTIPVCAPVGQRIALSRRVDGKWHLIGYGIIEE' A
#
# COMPACT_ATOMS: atom_id res chain seq x y z
N VAL A 1 2.15 0.32 7.73
CA VAL A 1 2.66 -0.96 8.23
C VAL A 1 2.68 -0.90 9.75
N GLY A 2 1.73 -1.61 10.40
CA GLY A 2 1.51 -1.53 11.85
C GLY A 2 1.04 -0.16 12.33
N THR A 3 1.99 0.73 12.62
CA THR A 3 1.79 2.09 13.15
C THR A 3 2.13 3.21 12.15
N ARG A 4 2.84 2.92 11.04
CA ARG A 4 3.31 3.94 10.09
C ARG A 4 2.51 3.94 8.80
N THR A 5 1.87 5.06 8.46
CA THR A 5 1.25 5.31 7.16
C THR A 5 2.28 5.90 6.20
N THR A 6 2.42 5.30 5.02
CA THR A 6 3.32 5.77 3.97
C THR A 6 2.54 5.96 2.69
N VAL A 7 2.86 7.01 1.94
CA VAL A 7 2.31 7.22 0.60
C VAL A 7 3.16 6.46 -0.40
N GLY A 8 2.50 5.67 -1.25
CA GLY A 8 3.10 4.97 -2.38
C GLY A 8 2.43 5.41 -3.67
N VAL A 9 3.22 5.54 -4.74
CA VAL A 9 2.71 5.76 -6.09
C VAL A 9 2.68 4.40 -6.79
N PRO A 10 1.51 3.95 -7.30
CA PRO A 10 1.44 2.72 -8.08
C PRO A 10 2.23 2.89 -9.39
N VAL A 11 3.12 1.95 -9.67
CA VAL A 11 3.94 1.93 -10.89
C VAL A 11 3.27 1.05 -11.93
N THR A 12 2.88 -0.16 -11.53
CA THR A 12 2.21 -1.14 -12.38
C THR A 12 1.07 -1.80 -11.61
N VAL A 13 -0.04 -2.01 -12.30
CA VAL A 13 -1.21 -2.71 -11.80
C VAL A 13 -1.45 -3.86 -12.75
N ARG A 14 -1.35 -5.09 -12.26
CA ARG A 14 -1.56 -6.32 -13.03
C ARG A 14 -2.50 -7.21 -12.25
N ASP A 15 -3.72 -7.37 -12.76
CA ASP A 15 -4.77 -8.18 -12.14
C ASP A 15 -4.93 -7.88 -10.64
N ASN A 16 -4.43 -8.76 -9.78
CA ASN A 16 -4.50 -8.66 -8.32
C ASN A 16 -3.19 -8.24 -7.64
N ILE A 17 -2.15 -7.95 -8.43
CA ILE A 17 -0.82 -7.54 -7.96
C ILE A 17 -0.58 -6.07 -8.35
N VAL A 18 -0.07 -5.30 -7.40
CA VAL A 18 0.28 -3.90 -7.61
C VAL A 18 1.70 -3.66 -7.15
N ASP A 19 2.55 -3.22 -8.08
CA ASP A 19 3.87 -2.71 -7.75
C ASP A 19 3.75 -1.24 -7.37
N MET A 20 4.15 -0.90 -6.14
CA MET A 20 4.11 0.47 -5.64
C MET A 20 5.50 0.97 -5.30
N LYS A 21 5.83 2.17 -5.79
CA LYS A 21 7.01 2.89 -5.35
C LYS A 21 6.66 3.70 -4.10
N LEU A 22 7.20 3.29 -2.97
CA LEU A 22 7.00 4.00 -1.71
C LEU A 22 7.86 5.26 -1.66
N THR A 23 7.28 6.39 -1.22
CA THR A 23 8.04 7.63 -0.99
C THR A 23 8.98 7.49 0.21
N ILE A 24 8.58 6.71 1.21
CA ILE A 24 9.35 6.45 2.41
C ILE A 24 9.57 4.94 2.51
N PRO A 25 10.81 4.44 2.66
CA PRO A 25 11.03 3.01 2.86
C PRO A 25 10.36 2.56 4.16
N VAL A 26 9.73 1.39 4.11
CA VAL A 26 9.10 0.76 5.27
C VAL A 26 9.72 -0.60 5.50
N CYS A 27 9.95 -0.96 6.76
CA CYS A 27 10.30 -2.32 7.13
C CYS A 27 9.00 -3.10 7.31
N ALA A 28 8.79 -4.12 6.48
CA ALA A 28 7.61 -4.98 6.52
C ALA A 28 8.03 -6.41 6.12
N PRO A 29 7.74 -7.44 6.92
CA PRO A 29 7.95 -8.82 6.49
C PRO A 29 7.04 -9.22 5.33
N VAL A 30 7.54 -10.13 4.49
CA VAL A 30 6.74 -10.82 3.46
C VAL A 30 5.60 -11.58 4.14
N GLY A 31 4.42 -11.58 3.53
CA GLY A 31 3.19 -12.16 4.09
C GLY A 31 2.45 -11.24 5.07
N GLN A 32 2.95 -10.04 5.35
CA GLN A 32 2.24 -9.09 6.22
C GLN A 32 1.04 -8.48 5.51
N ARG A 33 -0.10 -8.43 6.22
CA ARG A 33 -1.29 -7.72 5.77
C ARG A 33 -1.11 -6.20 5.90
N ILE A 34 -1.32 -5.49 4.81
CA ILE A 34 -1.27 -4.04 4.73
C ILE A 34 -2.65 -3.46 4.41
N ALA A 35 -3.01 -2.37 5.07
CA ALA A 35 -4.21 -1.60 4.73
C ALA A 35 -3.88 -0.63 3.59
N LEU A 36 -4.71 -0.63 2.54
CA LEU A 36 -4.59 0.26 1.41
C LEU A 36 -5.63 1.37 1.56
N SER A 37 -5.17 2.62 1.53
CA SER A 37 -6.04 3.80 1.55
C SER A 37 -5.77 4.68 0.34
N ARG A 38 -6.83 5.27 -0.20
CA ARG A 38 -6.77 6.18 -1.33
C ARG A 38 -7.29 7.55 -0.91
N ARG A 39 -6.59 8.59 -1.29
CA ARG A 39 -7.08 9.96 -1.12
C ARG A 39 -8.07 10.28 -2.24
N VAL A 40 -9.33 10.55 -1.87
CA VAL A 40 -10.41 10.95 -2.78
C VAL A 40 -11.11 12.14 -2.13
N ASP A 41 -11.27 13.23 -2.88
CA ASP A 41 -11.88 14.48 -2.40
C ASP A 41 -11.27 15.01 -1.09
N GLY A 42 -9.93 15.04 -1.04
CA GLY A 42 -9.17 15.52 0.11
C GLY A 42 -9.13 14.57 1.32
N LYS A 43 -9.99 13.55 1.39
CA LYS A 43 -10.10 12.59 2.50
C LYS A 43 -9.48 11.24 2.14
N TRP A 44 -8.91 10.57 3.13
CA TRP A 44 -8.40 9.19 2.99
C TRP A 44 -9.53 8.21 3.20
N HIS A 45 -9.78 7.38 2.18
CA HIS A 45 -10.75 6.30 2.24
C HIS A 45 -10.00 4.97 2.23
N LEU A 46 -10.37 4.06 3.15
CA LEU A 46 -9.87 2.69 3.13
C LEU A 46 -10.47 2.00 1.91
N ILE A 47 -9.62 1.53 0.99
CA ILE A 47 -10.04 0.86 -0.24
C ILE A 47 -9.93 -0.67 -0.14
N GLY A 48 -9.18 -1.18 0.83
CA GLY A 48 -9.03 -2.60 1.06
C GLY A 48 -7.75 -2.95 1.80
N TYR A 49 -7.30 -4.19 1.62
CA TYR A 49 -6.04 -4.67 2.15
C TYR A 49 -5.30 -5.47 1.08
N GLY A 50 -3.98 -5.51 1.20
CA GLY A 50 -3.10 -6.36 0.42
C GLY A 50 -2.23 -7.21 1.34
N ILE A 51 -1.57 -8.20 0.77
CA ILE A 51 -0.50 -8.96 1.41
C ILE A 51 0.78 -8.63 0.65
N ILE A 52 1.87 -8.38 1.37
CA ILE A 52 3.17 -8.16 0.75
C ILE A 52 3.67 -9.50 0.25
N GLU A 53 3.89 -9.61 -1.06
CA GLU A 53 4.58 -10.73 -1.70
C GLU A 53 5.99 -10.28 -2.14
N GLU A 54 6.87 -11.25 -2.38
CA GLU A 54 8.27 -11.02 -2.79
C GLU A 54 8.39 -10.58 -4.26
#